data_AF-A0A970GBK1-F1
#
_entry.id   AF-A0A970GBK1-F1
#
_cell.length_a   1.000
_cell.length_b   1.000
_cell.length_c   1.000
_cell.angle_alpha   90.00
_cell.angle_beta   90.00
_cell.angle_gamma   90.00
#
_symmetry.space_group_name_H-M   'P 1'
#
loop_
_entity.id
_entity.type
_entity.pdbx_description
1 polymer ?
#
loop_
_entity_poly.entity_id
_entity_poly.type
_entity_poly.pdbx_seq_one_letter_code
_entity_poly.pdbx_strand_id
1 'polypeptide(L)'
;PRDKTPRKPDGEYDFESIYAMDLEYLNMQMNQLLEGEQIELPRYDFTRGVRRHSNNFVKLAPNSIIIMEGIHGLNETLTSSIAASRKVKIYVSALNQLNIDNHNRIATTDCRLLRRIIRDHRYRGYSAEETLIRWQDVREGEDKNIFPYQENADYMFNSSLTYEIGVIRKHAWKLLLGVSPSSSAYMEAKRLSGLIANCKDIADSLVPYNSIIREFTDGSIFRY
;
A
#
# COMPACT_ATOMS: atom_id res chain seq x y z
N PRO A 1 -17.32 -5.22 -12.90
CA PRO A 1 -16.75 -6.01 -14.00
C PRO A 1 -15.64 -5.22 -14.69
N ARG A 2 -14.59 -5.87 -15.22
CA ARG A 2 -13.39 -5.20 -15.78
C ARG A 2 -13.70 -4.29 -16.96
N ASP A 3 -14.71 -4.64 -17.75
CA ASP A 3 -15.23 -3.84 -18.85
C ASP A 3 -15.90 -2.53 -18.40
N LYS A 4 -16.34 -2.44 -17.13
CA LYS A 4 -16.89 -1.21 -16.52
C LYS A 4 -15.82 -0.32 -15.88
N THR A 5 -14.56 -0.76 -15.82
CA THR A 5 -13.47 0.04 -15.26
C THR A 5 -13.25 1.28 -16.13
N PRO A 6 -13.13 2.48 -15.54
CA PRO A 6 -12.82 3.70 -16.28
C PRO A 6 -11.54 3.55 -17.11
N ARG A 7 -11.43 4.35 -18.17
CA ARG A 7 -10.22 4.40 -18.98
C ARG A 7 -9.46 5.70 -18.73
N LYS A 8 -8.14 5.59 -18.77
CA LYS A 8 -7.19 6.71 -18.79
C LYS A 8 -7.27 7.44 -20.16
N PRO A 9 -6.67 8.64 -20.28
CA PRO A 9 -6.63 9.39 -21.55
C PRO A 9 -5.95 8.65 -22.70
N ASP A 10 -5.03 7.74 -22.41
CA ASP A 10 -4.33 6.88 -23.37
C ASP A 10 -5.16 5.65 -23.81
N GLY A 11 -6.35 5.46 -23.23
CA GLY A 11 -7.27 4.35 -23.52
C GLY A 11 -7.06 3.11 -22.65
N GLU A 12 -6.03 3.06 -21.80
CA GLU A 12 -5.79 1.94 -20.88
C GLU A 12 -6.78 1.95 -19.70
N TYR A 13 -6.97 0.80 -19.05
CA TYR A 13 -7.83 0.72 -17.88
C TYR A 13 -7.22 1.45 -16.67
N ASP A 14 -8.03 2.25 -15.99
CA ASP A 14 -7.67 2.90 -14.72
C ASP A 14 -8.16 2.06 -13.53
N PHE A 15 -7.40 1.02 -13.19
CA PHE A 15 -7.71 0.15 -12.06
C PHE A 15 -7.54 0.81 -10.70
N GLU A 16 -6.85 1.95 -10.62
CA GLU A 16 -6.64 2.69 -9.38
C GLU A 16 -7.78 3.69 -9.11
N SER A 17 -8.63 3.98 -10.10
CA SER A 17 -9.81 4.83 -9.94
C SER A 17 -10.77 4.26 -8.89
N ILE A 18 -11.36 5.13 -8.07
CA ILE A 18 -12.42 4.70 -7.14
C ILE A 18 -13.61 4.07 -7.88
N TYR A 19 -13.87 4.51 -9.12
CA TYR A 19 -14.94 4.00 -9.96
C TYR A 19 -14.59 2.67 -10.65
N ALA A 20 -13.39 2.14 -10.44
CA ALA A 20 -13.08 0.75 -10.78
C ALA A 20 -13.77 -0.24 -9.84
N MET A 21 -14.17 0.20 -8.64
CA MET A 21 -14.93 -0.58 -7.67
C MET A 21 -16.44 -0.49 -7.92
N ASP A 22 -17.15 -1.55 -7.56
CA ASP A 22 -18.62 -1.58 -7.56
C ASP A 22 -19.15 -0.93 -6.27
N LEU A 23 -19.17 0.40 -6.26
CA LEU A 23 -19.53 1.21 -5.09
C LEU A 23 -20.97 0.97 -4.64
N GLU A 24 -21.89 0.77 -5.58
CA GLU A 24 -23.30 0.49 -5.29
C GLU A 24 -23.42 -0.81 -4.50
N TYR A 25 -22.79 -1.89 -5.00
CA TYR A 25 -22.81 -3.17 -4.31
C TYR A 25 -22.09 -3.13 -2.95
N LEU A 26 -20.95 -2.44 -2.87
CA LEU A 26 -20.24 -2.26 -1.60
C LEU A 26 -21.14 -1.58 -0.55
N ASN A 27 -21.78 -0.47 -0.91
CA ASN A 27 -22.65 0.27 0.01
C ASN A 27 -23.90 -0.53 0.39
N MET A 28 -24.50 -1.26 -0.55
CA MET A 28 -25.57 -2.20 -0.26
C MET A 28 -25.15 -3.23 0.80
N GLN A 29 -24.05 -3.94 0.58
CA GLN A 29 -23.57 -4.97 1.50
C GLN A 29 -23.16 -4.43 2.87
N MET A 30 -22.56 -3.25 2.91
CA MET A 30 -22.20 -2.60 4.17
C MET A 30 -23.44 -2.29 5.01
N ASN A 31 -24.51 -1.76 4.41
CA ASN A 31 -25.77 -1.51 5.14
C ASN A 31 -26.41 -2.81 5.64
N GLN A 32 -26.50 -3.83 4.80
CA GLN A 32 -27.02 -5.15 5.20
C GLN A 32 -26.26 -5.71 6.41
N LEU A 33 -24.92 -5.65 6.39
CA LEU A 33 -24.11 -6.08 7.53
C LEU A 33 -24.40 -5.27 8.80
N LEU A 34 -24.48 -3.94 8.67
CA LEU A 34 -24.74 -3.03 9.77
C LEU A 34 -26.17 -3.14 10.33
N GLU A 35 -27.11 -3.68 9.56
CA GLU A 35 -28.48 -4.03 9.96
C GLU A 35 -28.56 -5.44 10.59
N GLY A 36 -27.45 -6.17 10.63
CA GLY A 36 -27.37 -7.51 11.23
C GLY A 36 -27.80 -8.64 10.27
N GLU A 37 -27.89 -8.35 8.97
CA GLU A 37 -28.11 -9.38 7.97
C GLU A 37 -26.86 -10.24 7.76
N GLN A 38 -27.08 -11.46 7.28
CA GLN A 38 -26.01 -12.31 6.78
C GLN A 38 -25.80 -12.01 5.30
N ILE A 39 -24.57 -11.69 4.90
CA ILE A 39 -24.22 -11.46 3.49
C ILE A 39 -23.23 -12.51 3.00
N GLU A 40 -23.15 -12.68 1.69
CA GLU A 40 -22.06 -13.40 1.03
C GLU A 40 -20.98 -12.40 0.60
N LEU A 41 -19.73 -12.57 1.06
CA LEU A 41 -18.65 -11.70 0.62
C LEU A 41 -18.35 -11.89 -0.88
N PRO A 42 -18.08 -10.83 -1.63
CA PRO A 42 -17.77 -10.95 -3.05
C PRO A 42 -16.37 -11.54 -3.24
N ARG A 43 -16.20 -12.40 -4.24
CA ARG A 43 -14.88 -12.80 -4.72
C ARG A 43 -14.63 -12.22 -6.11
N TYR A 44 -13.52 -11.55 -6.32
CA TYR A 44 -13.12 -11.10 -7.65
C TYR A 44 -12.33 -12.20 -8.37
N ASP A 45 -12.79 -12.59 -9.56
CA ASP A 45 -12.08 -13.51 -10.45
C ASP A 45 -11.18 -12.69 -11.37
N PHE A 46 -9.87 -12.64 -11.06
CA PHE A 46 -8.89 -11.87 -11.83
C PHE A 46 -8.70 -12.38 -13.27
N THR A 47 -8.93 -13.67 -13.51
CA THR A 47 -8.79 -14.25 -14.85
C THR A 47 -9.92 -13.78 -15.75
N ARG A 48 -11.15 -13.78 -15.23
CA ARG A 48 -12.34 -13.37 -15.98
C ARG A 48 -12.69 -11.89 -15.84
N GLY A 49 -12.09 -11.19 -14.88
CA GLY A 49 -12.36 -9.78 -14.60
C GLY A 49 -13.76 -9.51 -14.03
N VAL A 50 -14.37 -10.46 -13.31
CA VAL A 50 -15.76 -10.34 -12.84
C VAL A 50 -15.91 -10.75 -11.38
N ARG A 51 -16.91 -10.17 -10.70
CA ARG A 51 -17.35 -10.62 -9.39
C ARG A 51 -17.99 -12.01 -9.51
N ARG A 52 -17.69 -12.89 -8.55
CA ARG A 52 -18.25 -14.23 -8.40
C ARG A 52 -18.73 -14.43 -6.97
N HIS A 53 -19.66 -15.37 -6.81
CA HIS A 53 -20.03 -15.96 -5.54
C HIS A 53 -18.79 -16.61 -4.90
N SER A 54 -18.56 -16.30 -3.63
CA SER A 54 -17.46 -16.84 -2.85
C SER A 54 -17.87 -18.05 -2.01
N ASN A 55 -19.18 -18.24 -1.76
CA ASN A 55 -19.75 -19.10 -0.74
C ASN A 55 -19.21 -18.81 0.69
N ASN A 56 -18.63 -17.63 0.91
CA ASN A 56 -18.16 -17.17 2.20
C ASN A 56 -19.19 -16.20 2.80
N PHE A 57 -19.94 -16.69 3.78
CA PHE A 57 -21.01 -15.92 4.41
C PHE A 57 -20.55 -15.34 5.74
N VAL A 58 -20.87 -14.08 5.95
CA VAL A 58 -20.51 -13.34 7.16
C VAL A 58 -21.73 -12.61 7.71
N LYS A 59 -21.80 -12.50 9.03
CA LYS A 59 -22.81 -11.76 9.78
C LYS A 59 -22.12 -11.09 10.95
N LEU A 60 -22.42 -9.82 11.23
CA LEU A 60 -21.85 -9.15 12.39
C LEU A 60 -22.43 -9.75 13.68
N ALA A 61 -21.54 -10.11 14.61
CA ALA A 61 -21.93 -10.38 15.98
C ALA A 61 -22.16 -9.06 16.74
N PRO A 62 -22.91 -9.07 17.86
CA PRO A 62 -22.99 -7.91 18.74
C PRO A 62 -21.61 -7.37 19.09
N ASN A 63 -21.44 -6.04 19.09
CA ASN A 63 -20.19 -5.33 19.39
C ASN A 63 -19.00 -5.64 18.46
N SER A 64 -19.27 -6.14 17.25
CA SER A 64 -18.24 -6.31 16.22
C SER A 64 -17.97 -5.00 15.47
N ILE A 65 -16.76 -4.89 14.91
CA ILE A 65 -16.36 -3.78 14.04
C ILE A 65 -16.06 -4.32 12.63
N ILE A 66 -16.25 -3.48 11.62
CA ILE A 66 -15.80 -3.75 10.26
C ILE A 66 -14.48 -3.00 10.06
N ILE A 67 -13.43 -3.70 9.64
CA ILE A 67 -12.18 -3.10 9.22
C ILE A 67 -12.12 -3.20 7.70
N MET A 68 -11.91 -2.06 7.04
CA MET A 68 -11.71 -1.97 5.60
C MET A 68 -10.38 -1.30 5.32
N GLU A 69 -9.56 -1.94 4.50
CA GLU A 69 -8.26 -1.46 4.08
C GLU A 69 -8.27 -1.23 2.57
N GLY A 70 -7.69 -0.12 2.12
CA GLY A 70 -7.50 0.16 0.71
C GLY A 70 -7.05 1.60 0.49
N ILE A 71 -6.51 1.86 -0.70
CA ILE A 71 -6.02 3.19 -1.08
C ILE A 71 -7.12 4.27 -1.06
N HIS A 72 -8.38 3.88 -1.19
CA HIS A 72 -9.55 4.78 -1.17
C HIS A 72 -10.19 4.93 0.20
N GLY A 73 -9.61 4.35 1.27
CA GLY A 73 -10.26 4.27 2.59
C GLY A 73 -10.64 5.62 3.22
N LEU A 74 -10.02 6.72 2.79
CA LEU A 74 -10.30 8.08 3.27
C LEU A 74 -11.25 8.86 2.34
N ASN A 75 -11.60 8.30 1.19
CA ASN A 75 -12.51 8.92 0.22
C ASN A 75 -13.96 8.62 0.61
N GLU A 76 -14.72 9.66 0.94
CA GLU A 76 -16.13 9.54 1.37
C GLU A 76 -17.03 8.85 0.34
N THR A 77 -16.65 8.92 -0.94
CA THR A 77 -17.36 8.25 -2.03
C THR A 77 -17.37 6.73 -1.86
N LEU A 78 -16.35 6.15 -1.20
CA LEU A 78 -16.23 4.71 -0.97
C LEU A 78 -17.42 4.19 -0.14
N THR A 79 -17.79 4.92 0.90
CA THR A 79 -18.83 4.56 1.88
C THR A 79 -19.87 5.65 2.03
N SER A 80 -20.36 6.17 0.91
CA SER A 80 -21.26 7.33 0.88
C SER A 80 -22.59 7.10 1.58
N SER A 81 -23.05 5.84 1.66
CA SER A 81 -24.27 5.47 2.37
C SER A 81 -24.11 5.37 3.89
N ILE A 82 -22.88 5.33 4.41
CA ILE A 82 -22.61 5.15 5.83
C ILE A 82 -22.38 6.51 6.50
N ALA A 83 -23.17 6.81 7.52
CA ALA A 83 -23.07 8.05 8.28
C ALA A 83 -21.66 8.27 8.87
N ALA A 84 -21.16 9.51 8.80
CA ALA A 84 -19.84 9.89 9.30
C ALA A 84 -19.61 9.50 10.78
N SER A 85 -20.63 9.65 11.62
CA SER A 85 -20.59 9.29 13.05
C SER A 85 -20.38 7.80 13.33
N ARG A 86 -20.53 6.93 12.33
CA ARG A 86 -20.32 5.47 12.42
C ARG A 86 -18.98 5.04 11.84
N LYS A 87 -18.12 5.98 11.44
CA LYS A 87 -16.84 5.73 10.80
C LYS A 87 -15.71 6.27 11.66
N VAL A 88 -14.60 5.54 11.64
CA VAL A 88 -13.30 6.03 12.11
C VAL A 88 -12.33 5.82 10.97
N LYS A 89 -11.66 6.89 10.54
CA LYS A 89 -10.74 6.90 9.43
C LYS A 89 -9.31 7.02 9.92
N ILE A 90 -8.47 6.08 9.52
CA ILE A 90 -7.07 6.00 9.92
C ILE A 90 -6.21 6.14 8.68
N TYR A 91 -5.34 7.16 8.65
CA TYR A 91 -4.33 7.31 7.62
C TYR A 91 -3.00 6.72 8.09
N VAL A 92 -2.57 5.64 7.45
CA VAL A 92 -1.25 5.04 7.70
C VAL A 92 -0.27 5.54 6.65
N SER A 93 0.78 6.24 7.10
CA SER A 93 1.82 6.76 6.22
C SER A 93 3.21 6.45 6.77
N ALA A 94 4.23 6.45 5.92
CA ALA A 94 5.62 6.27 6.32
C ALA A 94 6.34 7.62 6.17
N LEU A 95 6.01 8.59 7.02
CA LEU A 95 6.55 9.95 6.98
C LEU A 95 7.92 9.96 7.66
N ASN A 96 8.95 9.66 6.87
CA ASN A 96 10.32 9.70 7.35
C ASN A 96 10.74 11.16 7.66
N GLN A 97 11.42 11.35 8.79
CA GLN A 97 11.91 12.64 9.27
C GLN A 97 13.43 12.69 9.40
N LEU A 98 14.14 11.66 8.92
CA LEU A 98 15.59 11.60 8.99
C LEU A 98 16.26 12.59 8.04
N ASN A 99 17.22 13.31 8.60
CA ASN A 99 18.17 14.13 7.84
C ASN A 99 19.55 13.47 7.85
N ILE A 100 20.25 13.55 6.73
CA ILE A 100 21.67 13.16 6.62
C ILE A 100 22.53 14.24 7.28
N ASP A 101 22.20 15.51 7.02
CA ASP A 101 22.81 16.69 7.62
C ASP A 101 21.79 17.84 7.67
N ASN A 102 22.21 19.04 8.05
CA ASN A 102 21.32 20.21 8.20
C ASN A 102 20.67 20.70 6.89
N HIS A 103 21.10 20.20 5.74
CA HIS A 103 20.64 20.63 4.42
C HIS A 103 20.08 19.48 3.57
N ASN A 104 20.48 18.25 3.85
CA ASN A 104 20.11 17.05 3.10
C ASN A 104 19.17 16.17 3.92
N ARG A 105 17.88 16.18 3.54
CA ARG A 105 16.87 15.26 4.10
C ARG A 105 16.78 13.96 3.32
N ILE A 106 16.48 12.86 3.99
CA ILE A 106 16.09 11.63 3.30
C ILE A 106 14.61 11.75 2.94
N ALA A 107 14.31 11.78 1.65
CA ALA A 107 12.94 11.93 1.19
C ALA A 107 12.06 10.75 1.64
N THR A 108 10.87 11.06 2.15
CA THR A 108 9.83 10.07 2.47
C THR A 108 9.54 9.12 1.30
N THR A 109 9.55 9.65 0.07
CA THR A 109 9.35 8.86 -1.15
C THR A 109 10.40 7.77 -1.31
N ASP A 110 11.65 8.01 -0.92
CA ASP A 110 12.75 7.05 -1.08
C ASP A 110 12.61 5.89 -0.11
N CYS A 111 12.25 6.18 1.15
CA CYS A 111 12.00 5.13 2.15
C CYS A 111 10.81 4.26 1.73
N ARG A 112 9.74 4.88 1.22
CA ARG A 112 8.56 4.17 0.70
C ARG A 112 8.90 3.32 -0.52
N LEU A 113 9.73 3.83 -1.42
CA LEU A 113 10.19 3.10 -2.60
C LEU A 113 11.08 1.91 -2.21
N LEU A 114 12.00 2.07 -1.26
CA LEU A 114 12.83 0.96 -0.74
C LEU A 114 11.97 -0.14 -0.10
N ARG A 115 11.00 0.24 0.75
CA ARG A 115 10.01 -0.69 1.31
C ARG A 115 9.27 -1.43 0.20
N ARG A 116 8.82 -0.70 -0.83
CA ARG A 116 8.08 -1.28 -1.96
C ARG A 116 8.93 -2.24 -2.79
N ILE A 117 10.17 -1.91 -3.11
CA ILE A 117 11.10 -2.80 -3.84
C ILE A 117 11.25 -4.14 -3.10
N ILE A 118 11.47 -4.10 -1.78
CA ILE A 118 11.63 -5.32 -0.99
C ILE A 118 10.33 -6.12 -0.93
N ARG A 119 9.21 -5.46 -0.64
CA ARG A 119 7.89 -6.12 -0.53
C ARG A 119 7.44 -6.71 -1.86
N ASP A 120 7.52 -5.95 -2.94
CA ASP A 120 7.10 -6.41 -4.27
C ASP A 120 7.98 -7.59 -4.73
N HIS A 121 9.28 -7.59 -4.43
CA HIS A 121 10.14 -8.74 -4.70
C HIS A 121 9.74 -9.97 -3.89
N ARG A 122 9.57 -9.82 -2.56
CA ARG A 122 9.28 -10.94 -1.66
C ARG A 122 7.91 -11.59 -1.89
N TYR A 123 6.88 -10.76 -2.05
CA TYR A 123 5.49 -11.24 -2.04
C TYR A 123 4.85 -11.29 -3.43
N ARG A 124 5.42 -10.60 -4.43
CA ARG A 124 4.86 -10.53 -5.79
C ARG A 124 5.82 -11.06 -6.87
N GLY A 125 7.08 -11.33 -6.51
CA GLY A 125 8.10 -11.83 -7.43
C GLY A 125 8.59 -10.79 -8.44
N TYR A 126 8.27 -9.51 -8.26
CA TYR A 126 8.77 -8.46 -9.15
C TYR A 126 10.26 -8.20 -8.92
N SER A 127 10.97 -7.89 -9.99
CA SER A 127 12.33 -7.35 -9.91
C SER A 127 12.31 -5.90 -9.42
N ALA A 128 13.45 -5.43 -8.90
CA ALA A 128 13.60 -4.00 -8.55
C ALA A 128 13.40 -3.10 -9.77
N GLU A 129 13.84 -3.55 -10.95
CA GLU A 129 13.65 -2.84 -12.22
C GLU A 129 12.16 -2.64 -12.52
N GLU A 130 11.33 -3.69 -12.45
CA GLU A 130 9.89 -3.57 -12.69
C GLU A 130 9.20 -2.64 -11.69
N THR A 131 9.57 -2.71 -10.40
CA THR A 131 9.02 -1.82 -9.38
C THR A 131 9.41 -0.36 -9.64
N LEU A 132 10.66 -0.11 -10.02
CA LEU A 132 11.17 1.24 -10.32
C LEU A 132 10.48 1.85 -11.56
N ILE A 133 10.30 1.07 -12.63
CA ILE A 133 9.61 1.53 -13.84
C ILE A 133 8.17 1.94 -13.52
N ARG A 134 7.46 1.16 -12.69
CA ARG A 134 6.07 1.43 -12.31
C ARG A 134 5.93 2.50 -11.22
N TRP A 135 7.02 3.03 -10.67
CA TRP A 135 6.96 3.93 -9.52
C TRP A 135 6.25 5.24 -9.86
N GLN A 136 6.41 5.76 -11.07
CA GLN A 136 5.71 6.98 -11.49
C GLN A 136 4.19 6.79 -11.49
N ASP A 137 3.68 5.70 -12.06
CA ASP A 137 2.25 5.39 -12.06
C ASP A 137 1.67 5.32 -10.65
N VAL A 138 2.43 4.75 -9.71
CA VAL A 138 2.07 4.69 -8.30
C VAL A 138 1.96 6.08 -7.70
N ARG A 139 2.95 6.94 -7.96
CA ARG A 139 2.96 8.32 -7.46
C ARG A 139 1.78 9.12 -8.00
N GLU A 140 1.48 8.99 -9.29
CA GLU A 140 0.30 9.61 -9.90
C GLU A 140 -1.00 9.09 -9.28
N GLY A 141 -1.08 7.78 -8.99
CA GLY A 141 -2.20 7.19 -8.28
C GLY A 141 -2.37 7.75 -6.87
N GLU A 142 -1.27 7.94 -6.14
CA GLU A 142 -1.29 8.56 -4.80
C GLU A 142 -1.76 10.02 -4.84
N ASP A 143 -1.23 10.80 -5.78
CA ASP A 143 -1.56 12.22 -5.94
C ASP A 143 -3.05 12.43 -6.30
N LYS A 144 -3.65 11.49 -7.04
CA LYS A 144 -5.06 11.55 -7.45
C LYS A 144 -6.01 10.96 -6.42
N ASN A 145 -5.66 9.83 -5.80
CA ASN A 145 -6.61 9.00 -5.06
C ASN A 145 -6.37 8.97 -3.55
N ILE A 146 -5.21 9.39 -3.05
CA ILE A 146 -4.85 9.27 -1.63
C ILE A 146 -4.63 10.65 -1.00
N PHE A 147 -3.67 11.42 -1.50
CA PHE A 147 -3.29 12.70 -0.88
C PHE A 147 -4.41 13.74 -0.81
N PRO A 148 -5.34 13.85 -1.80
CA PRO A 148 -6.47 14.78 -1.68
C PRO A 148 -7.40 14.49 -0.50
N TYR A 149 -7.37 13.26 0.03
CA TYR A 149 -8.26 12.80 1.09
C TYR A 149 -7.56 12.61 2.44
N GLN A 150 -6.24 12.84 2.53
CA GLN A 150 -5.49 12.54 3.76
C GLN A 150 -5.97 13.33 4.98
N GLU A 151 -6.43 14.57 4.79
CA GLU A 151 -6.96 15.45 5.83
C GLU A 151 -8.35 15.02 6.33
N ASN A 152 -8.98 14.03 5.69
CA ASN A 152 -10.26 13.46 6.15
C ASN A 152 -10.08 12.41 7.26
N ALA A 153 -8.84 12.09 7.63
CA ALA A 153 -8.53 11.09 8.64
C ALA A 153 -8.77 11.63 10.06
N ASP A 154 -9.37 10.80 10.91
CA ASP A 154 -9.52 11.10 12.33
C ASP A 154 -8.20 10.86 13.08
N TYR A 155 -7.42 9.87 12.62
CA TYR A 155 -6.13 9.51 13.19
C TYR A 155 -5.08 9.32 12.11
N MET A 156 -3.89 9.85 12.36
CA MET A 156 -2.71 9.63 11.52
C MET A 156 -1.72 8.73 12.26
N PHE A 157 -1.32 7.63 11.62
CA PHE A 157 -0.33 6.71 12.13
C PHE A 157 0.93 6.74 11.26
N ASN A 158 2.02 7.25 11.83
CA ASN A 158 3.32 7.22 11.17
C ASN A 158 4.01 5.87 11.40
N SER A 159 4.03 5.05 10.35
CA SER A 159 4.71 3.75 10.28
C SER A 159 6.21 3.86 9.97
N SER A 160 6.80 5.07 9.89
CA SER A 160 8.24 5.23 9.74
C SER A 160 8.97 4.91 11.04
N LEU A 161 10.16 4.31 10.93
CA LEU A 161 11.02 4.00 12.06
C LEU A 161 12.39 4.62 11.79
N THR A 162 12.92 5.40 12.73
CA THR A 162 14.18 6.13 12.58
C THR A 162 15.38 5.25 12.20
N TYR A 163 15.34 3.96 12.52
CA TYR A 163 16.42 3.02 12.21
C TYR A 163 16.16 2.16 10.96
N GLU A 164 15.04 2.36 10.26
CA GLU A 164 14.55 1.44 9.22
C GLU A 164 15.55 1.23 8.09
N ILE A 165 16.21 2.30 7.63
CA ILE A 165 17.13 2.23 6.49
C ILE A 165 18.31 1.30 6.82
N GLY A 166 18.84 1.37 8.03
CA GLY A 166 19.92 0.48 8.47
C GLY A 166 19.50 -1.00 8.50
N VAL A 167 18.23 -1.28 8.77
CA VAL A 167 17.69 -2.65 8.76
C VAL A 167 17.49 -3.14 7.32
N ILE A 168 16.81 -2.34 6.49
CA ILE A 168 16.39 -2.75 5.14
C ILE A 168 17.50 -2.62 4.09
N ARG A 169 18.58 -1.87 4.37
CA ARG A 169 19.71 -1.63 3.45
C ARG A 169 20.20 -2.91 2.79
N LYS A 170 20.61 -3.91 3.58
CA LYS A 170 21.14 -5.19 3.06
C LYS A 170 20.15 -5.97 2.18
N HIS A 171 18.86 -5.76 2.38
CA HIS A 171 17.79 -6.39 1.60
C HIS A 171 17.56 -5.65 0.28
N ALA A 172 17.49 -4.31 0.32
CA ALA A 172 17.36 -3.49 -0.89
C ALA A 172 18.63 -3.49 -1.76
N TRP A 173 19.82 -3.47 -1.16
CA TRP A 173 21.11 -3.35 -1.86
C TRP A 173 21.28 -4.43 -2.92
N LYS A 174 21.00 -5.69 -2.57
CA LYS A 174 21.13 -6.82 -3.50
C LYS A 174 20.18 -6.69 -4.68
N LEU A 175 18.96 -6.20 -4.44
CA LEU A 175 17.94 -6.03 -5.47
C LEU A 175 18.30 -4.89 -6.43
N LEU A 176 18.79 -3.77 -5.89
CA LEU A 176 19.21 -2.62 -6.68
C LEU A 176 20.43 -2.92 -7.57
N LEU A 177 21.38 -3.73 -7.08
CA LEU A 177 22.52 -4.20 -7.90
C LEU A 177 22.09 -5.09 -9.07
N GLY A 178 20.92 -5.72 -9.00
CA GLY A 178 20.38 -6.55 -10.07
C GLY A 178 19.80 -5.78 -11.25
N VAL A 179 19.67 -4.44 -11.15
CA VAL A 179 19.13 -3.61 -12.23
C VAL A 179 20.17 -3.43 -13.33
N SER A 180 19.83 -3.79 -14.56
CA SER A 180 20.75 -3.72 -15.70
C SER A 180 21.19 -2.27 -15.99
N PRO A 181 22.48 -2.01 -16.30
CA PRO A 181 22.94 -0.70 -16.80
C PRO A 181 22.24 -0.20 -18.06
N SER A 182 21.63 -1.09 -18.85
CA SER A 182 20.86 -0.74 -20.04
C SER A 182 19.40 -0.37 -19.76
N SER A 183 18.93 -0.56 -18.52
CA SER A 183 17.55 -0.27 -18.13
C SER A 183 17.30 1.22 -17.96
N SER A 184 16.08 1.68 -18.28
CA SER A 184 15.63 3.04 -17.96
C SER A 184 15.60 3.31 -16.44
N ALA A 185 15.46 2.26 -15.61
CA ALA A 185 15.45 2.36 -14.16
C ALA A 185 16.86 2.47 -13.53
N TYR A 186 17.93 2.28 -14.30
CA TYR A 186 19.29 2.14 -13.75
C TYR A 186 19.76 3.38 -12.98
N MET A 187 19.48 4.57 -13.49
CA MET A 187 19.88 5.82 -12.84
C MET A 187 19.22 5.98 -11.47
N GLU A 188 17.94 5.61 -11.37
CA GLU A 188 17.21 5.66 -10.10
C GLU A 188 17.70 4.59 -9.13
N ALA A 189 17.99 3.38 -9.62
CA ALA A 189 18.60 2.32 -8.81
C ALA A 189 19.96 2.74 -8.24
N LYS A 190 20.79 3.41 -9.05
CA LYS A 190 22.09 3.95 -8.62
C LYS A 190 21.93 5.07 -7.59
N ARG A 191 20.94 5.96 -7.78
CA ARG A 191 20.62 7.03 -6.80
C ARG A 191 20.22 6.45 -5.45
N LEU A 192 19.31 5.47 -5.43
CA LEU A 192 18.90 4.78 -4.21
C LEU A 192 20.05 4.02 -3.56
N SER A 193 20.89 3.37 -4.35
CA SER A 193 22.10 2.69 -3.86
C SER A 193 23.05 3.68 -3.19
N GLY A 194 23.26 4.87 -3.80
CA GLY A 194 24.03 5.95 -3.21
C GLY A 194 23.45 6.46 -1.89
N LEU A 195 22.12 6.60 -1.80
CA LEU A 195 21.44 6.97 -0.56
C LEU A 195 21.76 5.97 0.57
N ILE A 196 21.48 4.68 0.34
CA ILE A 196 21.65 3.65 1.38
C ILE A 196 23.12 3.31 1.64
N ALA A 197 24.06 3.71 0.78
CA ALA A 197 25.50 3.55 1.00
C ALA A 197 25.99 4.34 2.21
N ASN A 198 25.30 5.43 2.57
CA ASN A 198 25.64 6.27 3.72
C ASN A 198 25.13 5.69 5.05
N CYS A 199 24.43 4.56 5.04
CA CYS A 199 23.88 3.92 6.22
C CYS A 199 24.68 2.67 6.62
N LYS A 200 24.76 2.41 7.93
CA LYS A 200 25.33 1.15 8.46
C LYS A 200 24.23 0.10 8.58
N ASP A 201 24.59 -1.16 8.32
CA ASP A 201 23.67 -2.27 8.52
C ASP A 201 23.35 -2.45 10.00
N ILE A 202 22.07 -2.69 10.27
CA ILE A 202 21.58 -3.17 11.56
C ILE A 202 21.22 -4.64 11.37
N ALA A 203 21.75 -5.50 12.22
CA ALA A 203 21.48 -6.93 12.15
C ALA A 203 19.99 -7.20 12.41
N ASP A 204 19.40 -8.10 11.63
CA ASP A 204 17.98 -8.45 11.77
C ASP A 204 17.69 -9.03 13.15
N SER A 205 18.65 -9.71 13.80
CA SER A 205 18.49 -10.25 15.16
C SER A 205 18.25 -9.19 16.24
N LEU A 206 18.62 -7.93 16.00
CA LEU A 206 18.43 -6.83 16.94
C LEU A 206 17.03 -6.20 16.87
N VAL A 207 16.27 -6.51 15.81
CA VAL A 207 14.93 -5.97 15.62
C VAL A 207 13.92 -6.77 16.44
N PRO A 208 12.98 -6.17 17.17
CA PRO A 208 11.91 -6.91 17.84
C PRO A 208 11.09 -7.76 16.85
N TYR A 209 10.68 -8.96 17.25
CA TYR A 209 9.90 -9.86 16.40
C TYR A 209 8.50 -9.31 16.04
N ASN A 210 8.00 -8.36 16.84
CA ASN A 210 6.72 -7.67 16.66
C ASN A 210 6.86 -6.29 16.00
N SER A 211 8.04 -5.93 15.50
CA SER A 211 8.25 -4.68 14.77
C SER A 211 7.65 -4.75 13.37
N ILE A 212 6.96 -3.69 12.92
CA ILE A 212 6.38 -3.60 11.58
C ILE A 212 7.41 -3.70 10.45
N ILE A 213 8.69 -3.34 10.71
CA ILE A 213 9.75 -3.47 9.71
C ILE A 213 10.07 -4.94 9.37
N ARG A 214 9.58 -5.87 10.20
CA ARG A 214 9.66 -7.31 9.94
C ARG A 214 8.84 -7.77 8.74
N GLU A 215 7.96 -6.94 8.19
CA GLU A 215 7.34 -7.20 6.88
C GLU A 215 8.40 -7.28 5.76
N PHE A 216 9.44 -6.44 5.85
CA PHE A 216 10.50 -6.31 4.84
C PHE A 216 11.73 -7.18 5.16
N THR A 217 11.73 -7.89 6.28
CA THR A 217 12.84 -8.74 6.74
C THR A 217 12.30 -10.08 7.25
N ASP A 218 13.14 -10.99 7.73
CA ASP A 218 12.68 -12.25 8.30
C ASP A 218 12.36 -12.14 9.79
N GLY A 219 11.65 -13.13 10.35
CA GLY A 219 11.45 -13.27 11.80
C GLY A 219 10.30 -12.45 12.40
N SER A 220 9.30 -12.09 11.59
CA SER A 220 8.05 -11.51 12.11
C SER A 220 7.21 -12.55 12.85
N ILE A 221 6.49 -12.13 13.89
CA ILE A 221 5.37 -12.91 14.44
C ILE A 221 4.10 -12.81 13.58
N PHE A 222 4.01 -11.79 12.73
CA PHE A 222 2.90 -11.62 11.82
C PHE A 222 3.10 -12.49 10.57
N ARG A 223 1.99 -13.01 10.04
CA ARG A 223 1.97 -13.74 8.78
C ARG A 223 1.52 -12.77 7.69
N TYR A 224 2.29 -12.71 6.61
CA TYR A 224 2.08 -11.82 5.46
C TYR A 224 1.82 -12.64 4.20
#